data_AF-A0A953JW24-F1
#
_entry.id   AF-A0A953JW24-F1
#
_cell.length_a   1.000
_cell.length_b   1.000
_cell.length_c   1.000
_cell.angle_alpha   90.00
_cell.angle_beta   90.00
_cell.angle_gamma   90.00
#
_symmetry.space_group_name_H-M   'P 1'
#
loop_
_entity.id
_entity.type
_entity.pdbx_description
1 polymer ?
#
loop_
_entity_poly.entity_id
_entity_poly.type
_entity_poly.pdbx_seq_one_letter_code
_entity_poly.pdbx_strand_id
1 'polypeptide(L)'
;MRKLFRLLLIALLIGLAAFGGFAWMVVHPTIGEVASPSPSDKAAGAPLWSFGFVGDTHQGLQSGAVDELFSKLAQAKVELVLHLGDMVDQAESEAQWQSFVDLARQHRLRLLPTIGNHDAIAAYSDHGEIRLRRHFPWLPATFYHCRHRDLNFLVLNSERSLLPGSVQRKFIGRELFDHPGTTVVTIHRPVFTASPRDWGNKYWRQLWLHSALSGSDANLVLSGHNHYYERTRPLDKVTYVTSGGGAPNTYDPPAPNQHTAIVAGDKLHYGIVAVHADRLHTRVYDLAGNLLDAFDTPRRPPHHPVGHQVNPGSLELPPLADLPFFSGDEVSANQANSDIATDSSPLNMVLPDDQLPRPW
;
A
#
# COMPACT_ATOMS: atom_id res chain seq x y z
N MET A 1 -37.99 26.64 -24.59
CA MET A 1 -37.04 26.95 -23.49
C MET A 1 -37.49 26.42 -22.12
N ARG A 2 -38.66 26.78 -21.56
CA ARG A 2 -39.09 26.32 -20.21
C ARG A 2 -39.23 24.80 -20.01
N LYS A 3 -39.73 24.06 -21.01
CA LYS A 3 -39.84 22.58 -20.94
C LYS A 3 -38.45 21.90 -20.93
N LEU A 4 -37.55 22.33 -21.81
CA LEU A 4 -36.18 21.83 -21.87
C LEU A 4 -35.42 22.10 -20.56
N PHE A 5 -35.55 23.31 -20.00
CA PHE A 5 -34.96 23.65 -18.71
C PHE A 5 -35.49 22.75 -17.57
N ARG A 6 -36.80 22.48 -17.51
CA ARG A 6 -37.37 21.55 -16.52
C ARG A 6 -36.84 20.13 -16.69
N LEU A 7 -36.70 19.64 -17.93
CA LEU A 7 -36.14 18.30 -18.18
C LEU A 7 -34.68 18.21 -17.76
N LEU A 8 -33.86 19.24 -18.05
CA LEU A 8 -32.47 19.30 -17.61
C LEU A 8 -32.35 19.34 -16.08
N LEU A 9 -33.22 20.11 -15.41
CA LEU A 9 -33.24 20.16 -13.94
C LEU A 9 -33.66 18.82 -13.34
N ILE A 10 -34.68 18.15 -13.89
CA ILE A 10 -35.09 16.81 -13.44
C ILE A 10 -33.95 15.80 -13.64
N ALA A 11 -33.30 15.80 -14.81
CA ALA A 11 -32.17 14.93 -15.08
C ALA A 11 -30.99 15.18 -14.11
N LEU A 12 -30.69 16.44 -13.81
CA LEU A 12 -29.67 16.81 -12.83
C LEU A 12 -30.03 16.31 -11.42
N LEU A 13 -31.29 16.49 -10.99
CA LEU A 13 -31.75 16.03 -9.67
C LEU A 13 -31.69 14.50 -9.56
N ILE A 14 -32.10 13.78 -10.62
CA ILE A 14 -31.97 12.31 -10.67
C ILE A 14 -30.49 11.90 -10.60
N GLY A 15 -29.61 12.58 -11.36
CA GLY A 15 -28.17 12.32 -11.34
C GLY A 15 -27.55 12.55 -9.96
N LEU A 16 -27.90 13.64 -9.29
CA LEU A 16 -27.44 13.95 -7.93
C LEU A 16 -27.96 12.93 -6.91
N ALA A 17 -29.22 12.53 -7.01
CA ALA A 17 -29.79 11.50 -6.14
C ALA A 17 -29.12 10.14 -6.35
N ALA A 18 -28.89 9.74 -7.61
CA ALA A 18 -28.18 8.50 -7.94
C ALA A 18 -26.74 8.51 -7.46
N PHE A 19 -26.00 9.61 -7.65
CA PHE A 19 -24.65 9.77 -7.12
C PHE A 19 -24.63 9.74 -5.59
N GLY A 20 -25.58 10.41 -4.93
CA GLY A 20 -25.72 10.38 -3.48
C GLY A 20 -25.98 8.96 -2.94
N GLY A 21 -26.86 8.20 -3.61
CA GLY A 21 -27.12 6.80 -3.28
C GLY A 21 -25.90 5.90 -3.48
N PHE A 22 -25.19 6.05 -4.61
CA PHE A 22 -23.93 5.34 -4.86
C PHE A 22 -22.87 5.66 -3.79
N ALA A 23 -22.67 6.95 -3.50
CA ALA A 23 -21.69 7.37 -2.52
C ALA A 23 -22.03 6.84 -1.12
N TRP A 24 -23.31 6.87 -0.74
CA TRP A 24 -23.77 6.29 0.51
C TRP A 24 -23.50 4.78 0.58
N MET A 25 -23.82 4.02 -0.47
CA MET A 25 -23.59 2.58 -0.51
C MET A 25 -22.10 2.21 -0.35
N VAL A 26 -21.21 2.91 -1.06
CA VAL A 26 -19.77 2.59 -1.02
C VAL A 26 -19.12 2.91 0.32
N VAL A 27 -19.54 4.01 0.98
CA VAL A 27 -18.98 4.38 2.29
C VAL A 27 -19.65 3.66 3.47
N HIS A 28 -20.72 2.90 3.20
CA HIS A 28 -21.40 2.00 4.15
C HIS A 28 -21.39 0.56 3.60
N PRO A 29 -20.21 -0.06 3.50
CA PRO A 29 -20.07 -1.39 2.93
C PRO A 29 -20.77 -2.45 3.77
N THR A 30 -21.05 -3.60 3.14
CA THR A 30 -21.57 -4.76 3.86
C THR A 30 -20.51 -5.25 4.84
N ILE A 31 -20.85 -5.29 6.13
CA ILE A 31 -19.97 -5.76 7.20
C ILE A 31 -20.12 -7.27 7.32
N GLY A 32 -19.07 -8.00 6.94
CA GLY A 32 -18.98 -9.43 7.12
C GLY A 32 -18.70 -9.83 8.57
N GLU A 33 -18.94 -11.09 8.88
CA GLU A 33 -18.57 -11.66 10.17
C GLU A 33 -17.05 -11.79 10.30
N VAL A 34 -16.54 -11.71 11.53
CA VAL A 34 -15.17 -12.10 11.82
C VAL A 34 -15.13 -13.62 11.70
N ALA A 35 -14.32 -14.15 10.78
CA ALA A 35 -14.11 -15.60 10.71
C ALA A 35 -13.70 -16.10 12.10
N SER A 36 -14.28 -17.21 12.55
CA SER A 36 -13.88 -17.93 13.77
C SER A 36 -12.35 -18.05 13.83
N PRO A 37 -11.73 -18.04 15.03
CA PRO A 37 -10.28 -18.07 15.16
C PRO A 37 -9.68 -19.14 14.24
N SER A 38 -8.72 -18.73 13.40
CA SER A 38 -8.11 -19.64 12.43
C SER A 38 -7.65 -20.92 13.13
N PRO A 39 -7.79 -22.08 12.48
CA PRO A 39 -7.18 -23.31 12.97
C PRO A 39 -5.71 -23.06 13.31
N SER A 40 -5.23 -23.62 14.42
CA SER A 40 -3.80 -23.56 14.77
C SER A 40 -2.92 -23.95 13.57
N ASP A 41 -1.71 -23.39 13.43
CA ASP A 41 -0.80 -23.67 12.30
C ASP A 41 -0.64 -25.18 11.99
N LYS A 42 -0.78 -26.05 13.01
CA LYS A 42 -0.74 -27.51 12.84
C LYS A 42 -1.86 -28.09 11.98
N ALA A 43 -3.04 -27.47 11.99
CA ALA A 43 -4.21 -27.89 11.22
C ALA A 43 -4.26 -27.24 9.82
N ALA A 44 -3.50 -26.16 9.62
CA ALA A 44 -3.54 -25.29 8.44
C ALA A 44 -2.83 -25.84 7.19
N GLY A 45 -2.08 -26.96 7.32
CA GLY A 45 -1.12 -27.42 6.32
C GLY A 45 0.12 -26.53 6.25
N ALA A 46 1.21 -26.98 5.61
CA ALA A 46 2.38 -26.13 5.42
C ALA A 46 2.06 -24.97 4.46
N PRO A 47 2.51 -23.73 4.73
CA PRO A 47 2.37 -22.64 3.78
C PRO A 47 3.22 -22.88 2.54
N LEU A 48 2.74 -22.41 1.39
CA LEU A 48 3.51 -22.40 0.15
C LEU A 48 4.70 -21.45 0.28
N TRP A 49 4.48 -20.29 0.91
CA TRP A 49 5.48 -19.27 1.24
C TRP A 49 4.92 -18.21 2.17
N SER A 50 5.74 -17.23 2.54
CA SER A 50 5.30 -16.10 3.37
C SER A 50 5.94 -14.78 2.97
N PHE A 51 5.23 -13.70 3.28
CA PHE A 51 5.75 -12.33 3.25
C PHE A 51 5.48 -11.64 4.58
N GLY A 52 6.26 -10.62 4.91
CA GLY A 52 6.09 -9.80 6.09
C GLY A 52 5.48 -8.44 5.78
N PHE A 53 5.02 -7.74 6.81
CA PHE A 53 4.73 -6.30 6.72
C PHE A 53 5.08 -5.58 8.02
N VAL A 54 5.46 -4.32 7.87
CA VAL A 54 5.75 -3.38 8.97
C VAL A 54 5.55 -1.95 8.44
N GLY A 55 5.10 -1.02 9.27
CA GLY A 55 4.90 0.38 8.90
C GLY A 55 5.40 1.31 9.98
N ASP A 56 5.66 2.57 9.62
CA ASP A 56 5.95 3.65 10.56
C ASP A 56 7.19 3.33 11.41
N THR A 57 8.27 2.89 10.77
CA THR A 57 9.55 2.62 11.46
C THR A 57 10.28 3.89 11.86
N HIS A 58 9.99 5.03 11.24
CA HIS A 58 10.54 6.34 11.57
C HIS A 58 12.05 6.29 11.90
N GLN A 59 12.85 5.72 11.01
CA GLN A 59 14.30 5.63 11.21
C GLN A 59 14.84 7.04 11.45
N GLY A 60 15.40 7.25 12.65
CA GLY A 60 15.73 8.59 13.15
C GLY A 60 15.29 8.82 14.60
N LEU A 61 14.26 8.12 15.08
CA LEU A 61 13.81 8.19 16.47
C LEU A 61 14.71 7.40 17.47
N GLN A 62 15.90 6.96 17.05
CA GLN A 62 16.97 6.37 17.87
C GLN A 62 16.52 5.34 18.92
N SER A 63 15.83 4.28 18.49
CA SER A 63 15.20 3.33 19.41
C SER A 63 15.71 1.89 19.35
N GLY A 64 16.48 1.52 18.31
CA GLY A 64 16.84 0.11 18.04
C GLY A 64 15.66 -0.77 17.59
N ALA A 65 14.43 -0.28 17.65
CA ALA A 65 13.21 -1.04 17.34
C ALA A 65 13.22 -1.58 15.89
N VAL A 66 13.71 -0.78 14.93
CA VAL A 66 13.76 -1.15 13.51
C VAL A 66 14.67 -2.36 13.29
N ASP A 67 15.83 -2.41 13.95
CA ASP A 67 16.76 -3.54 13.88
C ASP A 67 16.12 -4.81 14.44
N GLU A 68 15.42 -4.70 15.59
CA GLU A 68 14.73 -5.84 16.19
C GLU A 68 13.57 -6.33 15.32
N LEU A 69 12.72 -5.44 14.80
CA LEU A 69 11.63 -5.76 13.89
C LEU A 69 12.15 -6.48 12.64
N PHE A 70 13.22 -5.96 12.03
CA PHE A 70 13.83 -6.58 10.86
C PHE A 70 14.45 -7.94 11.18
N SER A 71 15.09 -8.08 12.35
CA SER A 71 15.58 -9.37 12.83
C SER A 71 14.46 -10.40 12.98
N LYS A 72 13.31 -10.04 13.55
CA LYS A 72 12.15 -10.93 13.68
C LYS A 72 11.60 -11.36 12.32
N LEU A 73 11.48 -10.42 11.38
CA LEU A 73 11.04 -10.70 10.00
C LEU A 73 12.02 -11.64 9.27
N ALA A 74 13.33 -11.42 9.43
CA ALA A 74 14.36 -12.27 8.85
C ALA A 74 14.35 -13.68 9.46
N GLN A 75 14.19 -13.81 10.78
CA GLN A 75 14.05 -15.10 11.47
C GLN A 75 12.82 -15.87 11.02
N ALA A 76 11.73 -15.17 10.67
CA ALA A 76 10.52 -15.76 10.09
C ALA A 76 10.71 -16.23 8.63
N LYS A 77 11.87 -15.97 8.01
CA LYS A 77 12.22 -16.39 6.64
C LYS A 77 11.20 -15.97 5.59
N VAL A 78 10.63 -14.77 5.76
CA VAL A 78 9.73 -14.18 4.77
C VAL A 78 10.50 -13.85 3.50
N GLU A 79 9.86 -13.97 2.34
CA GLU A 79 10.54 -13.76 1.06
C GLU A 79 10.65 -12.28 0.69
N LEU A 80 9.68 -11.48 1.12
CA LEU A 80 9.66 -10.03 0.99
C LEU A 80 8.96 -9.40 2.18
N VAL A 81 9.19 -8.10 2.39
CA VAL A 81 8.53 -7.29 3.42
C VAL A 81 7.86 -6.11 2.75
N LEU A 82 6.57 -5.95 2.97
CA LEU A 82 5.83 -4.74 2.60
C LEU A 82 6.08 -3.68 3.67
N HIS A 83 6.77 -2.59 3.32
CA HIS A 83 6.87 -1.45 4.23
C HIS A 83 5.68 -0.51 3.99
N LEU A 84 4.93 -0.17 5.03
CA LEU A 84 3.64 0.52 4.91
C LEU A 84 3.75 2.06 4.99
N GLY A 85 4.90 2.63 4.59
CA GLY A 85 5.22 4.06 4.66
C GLY A 85 5.80 4.51 6.00
N ASP A 86 6.30 5.75 5.99
CA ASP A 86 7.02 6.41 7.08
C ASP A 86 8.24 5.59 7.53
N MET A 87 9.10 5.29 6.56
CA MET A 87 10.35 4.55 6.76
C MET A 87 11.36 5.39 7.55
N VAL A 88 11.47 6.66 7.21
CA VAL A 88 12.34 7.65 7.86
C VAL A 88 11.50 8.68 8.61
N ASP A 89 12.08 9.33 9.60
CA ASP A 89 11.39 10.39 10.34
C ASP A 89 11.40 11.74 9.58
N GLN A 90 12.47 12.00 8.82
CA GLN A 90 12.67 13.23 8.06
C GLN A 90 13.02 12.90 6.60
N ALA A 91 12.09 13.20 5.69
CA ALA A 91 12.24 12.96 4.25
C ALA A 91 13.58 13.46 3.68
N GLU A 92 14.09 14.62 4.10
CA GLU A 92 15.33 15.20 3.58
C GLU A 92 16.62 14.54 4.09
N SER A 93 16.55 13.74 5.16
CA SER A 93 17.72 13.20 5.85
C SER A 93 18.30 11.98 5.14
N GLU A 94 19.31 12.20 4.30
CA GLU A 94 20.06 11.11 3.63
C GLU A 94 20.62 10.10 4.64
N ALA A 95 21.06 10.56 5.81
CA ALA A 95 21.60 9.69 6.86
C ALA A 95 20.53 8.70 7.39
N GLN A 96 19.28 9.16 7.55
CA GLN A 96 18.19 8.29 7.99
C GLN A 96 17.83 7.27 6.90
N TRP A 97 17.73 7.71 5.63
CA TRP A 97 17.46 6.82 4.50
C TRP A 97 18.55 5.76 4.33
N GLN A 98 19.82 6.18 4.32
CA GLN A 98 20.95 5.27 4.19
C GLN A 98 20.97 4.27 5.35
N SER A 99 20.79 4.74 6.59
CA SER A 99 20.74 3.86 7.77
C SER A 99 19.60 2.86 7.72
N PHE A 100 18.40 3.28 7.28
CA PHE A 100 17.25 2.39 7.12
C PHE A 100 17.53 1.27 6.11
N VAL A 101 18.07 1.63 4.95
CA VAL A 101 18.39 0.67 3.90
C VAL A 101 19.54 -0.25 4.31
N ASP A 102 20.54 0.25 5.03
CA ASP A 102 21.64 -0.56 5.55
C ASP A 102 21.16 -1.59 6.58
N LEU A 103 20.19 -1.25 7.43
CA LEU A 103 19.54 -2.22 8.31
C LEU A 103 18.79 -3.30 7.52
N ALA A 104 18.05 -2.92 6.48
CA ALA A 104 17.37 -3.88 5.61
C ALA A 104 18.36 -4.83 4.93
N ARG A 105 19.48 -4.29 4.41
CA ARG A 105 20.60 -5.05 3.84
C ARG A 105 21.22 -6.02 4.85
N GLN A 106 21.50 -5.54 6.06
CA GLN A 106 22.10 -6.32 7.15
C GLN A 106 21.27 -7.57 7.45
N HIS A 107 19.94 -7.42 7.54
CA HIS A 107 19.00 -8.52 7.80
C HIS A 107 18.61 -9.31 6.55
N ARG A 108 19.18 -8.97 5.40
CA ARG A 108 18.88 -9.59 4.10
C ARG A 108 17.39 -9.50 3.70
N LEU A 109 16.73 -8.43 4.11
CA LEU A 109 15.33 -8.21 3.81
C LEU A 109 15.15 -7.50 2.47
N ARG A 110 14.25 -8.03 1.66
CA ARG A 110 13.78 -7.34 0.46
C ARG A 110 12.53 -6.54 0.80
N LEU A 111 12.63 -5.21 0.70
CA LEU A 111 11.51 -4.32 0.99
C LEU A 111 10.75 -3.96 -0.30
N LEU A 112 9.42 -3.95 -0.22
CA LEU A 112 8.53 -3.25 -1.15
C LEU A 112 7.97 -2.03 -0.43
N PRO A 113 8.54 -0.83 -0.66
CA PRO A 113 8.17 0.35 0.10
C PRO A 113 6.92 1.03 -0.46
N THR A 114 5.93 1.20 0.42
CA THR A 114 4.87 2.19 0.26
C THR A 114 5.40 3.51 0.76
N ILE A 115 5.09 4.61 0.06
CA ILE A 115 5.49 5.94 0.52
C ILE A 115 4.48 6.49 1.54
N GLY A 116 4.98 7.04 2.64
CA GLY A 116 4.20 7.75 3.64
C GLY A 116 4.43 9.27 3.64
N ASN A 117 3.83 9.96 4.60
CA ASN A 117 3.90 11.41 4.66
C ASN A 117 5.18 11.96 5.30
N HIS A 118 5.91 11.15 6.08
CA HIS A 118 7.27 11.47 6.51
C HIS A 118 8.32 11.15 5.45
N ASP A 119 7.97 10.26 4.50
CA ASP A 119 8.82 9.95 3.35
C ASP A 119 8.70 11.01 2.23
N ALA A 120 7.63 11.80 2.23
CA ALA A 120 7.32 12.82 1.22
C ALA A 120 7.40 14.24 1.81
N ILE A 121 7.92 15.21 1.04
CA ILE A 121 7.89 16.63 1.46
C ILE A 121 6.60 17.28 0.92
N ALA A 122 5.72 17.68 1.82
CA ALA A 122 4.48 18.37 1.49
C ALA A 122 4.70 19.89 1.28
N ALA A 123 5.52 20.26 0.28
CA ALA A 123 5.60 21.65 -0.23
C ALA A 123 6.39 21.66 -1.54
N TYR A 124 5.69 21.51 -2.68
CA TYR A 124 6.18 21.76 -4.05
C TYR A 124 7.51 21.10 -4.46
N SER A 125 8.04 20.16 -3.68
CA SER A 125 9.34 19.57 -3.90
C SER A 125 9.26 18.05 -3.73
N ASP A 126 9.50 17.32 -4.81
CA ASP A 126 9.53 15.86 -4.84
C ASP A 126 10.79 15.29 -4.14
N HIS A 127 11.42 16.01 -3.19
CA HIS A 127 12.70 15.63 -2.58
C HIS A 127 12.65 14.26 -1.89
N GLY A 128 11.56 13.98 -1.19
CA GLY A 128 11.31 12.67 -0.55
C GLY A 128 11.14 11.55 -1.56
N GLU A 129 10.35 11.76 -2.62
CA GLU A 129 10.19 10.79 -3.71
C GLU A 129 11.50 10.55 -4.48
N ILE A 130 12.33 11.58 -4.63
CA ILE A 130 13.67 11.49 -5.24
C ILE A 130 14.58 10.60 -4.39
N ARG A 131 14.56 10.73 -3.06
CA ARG A 131 15.36 9.88 -2.16
C ARG A 131 14.86 8.45 -2.14
N LEU A 132 13.54 8.25 -2.12
CA LEU A 132 12.95 6.93 -2.30
C LEU A 132 13.49 6.28 -3.58
N ARG A 133 13.42 6.97 -4.72
CA ARG A 133 13.95 6.44 -6.00
C ARG A 133 15.47 6.25 -6.00
N ARG A 134 16.23 7.07 -5.27
CA ARG A 134 17.68 6.87 -5.14
C ARG A 134 18.01 5.58 -4.38
N HIS A 135 17.30 5.32 -3.28
CA HIS A 135 17.54 4.15 -2.45
C HIS A 135 16.86 2.88 -2.97
N PHE A 136 15.82 3.04 -3.78
CA PHE A 136 15.06 1.98 -4.44
C PHE A 136 14.97 2.24 -5.97
N PRO A 137 16.10 2.23 -6.70
CA PRO A 137 16.17 2.67 -8.10
C PRO A 137 15.41 1.80 -9.09
N TRP A 138 14.99 0.59 -8.68
CA TRP A 138 14.15 -0.29 -9.48
C TRP A 138 12.66 0.07 -9.42
N LEU A 139 12.24 1.01 -8.56
CA LEU A 139 10.84 1.42 -8.48
C LEU A 139 10.50 2.32 -9.67
N PRO A 140 9.47 1.99 -10.46
CA PRO A 140 9.11 2.78 -11.64
C PRO A 140 8.45 4.12 -11.28
N ALA A 141 7.81 4.18 -10.11
CA ALA A 141 7.10 5.35 -9.60
C ALA A 141 6.85 5.16 -8.09
N THR A 142 6.17 6.13 -7.46
CA THR A 142 5.78 6.05 -6.03
C THR A 142 4.49 5.29 -5.77
N PHE A 143 3.82 4.85 -6.83
CA PHE A 143 2.77 3.83 -6.82
C PHE A 143 3.05 2.87 -7.99
N TYR A 144 2.90 1.58 -7.75
CA TYR A 144 3.31 0.55 -8.71
C TYR A 144 2.59 -0.77 -8.43
N HIS A 145 2.62 -1.66 -9.42
CA HIS A 145 2.15 -3.04 -9.30
C HIS A 145 3.38 -3.94 -9.40
N CYS A 146 3.36 -5.03 -8.63
CA CYS A 146 4.30 -6.11 -8.87
C CYS A 146 3.63 -7.44 -8.60
N ARG A 147 4.08 -8.46 -9.33
CA ARG A 147 3.70 -9.84 -9.07
C ARG A 147 4.85 -10.52 -8.33
N HIS A 148 4.51 -11.25 -7.28
CA HIS A 148 5.44 -12.22 -6.69
C HIS A 148 4.73 -13.55 -6.58
N ARG A 149 5.26 -14.54 -7.31
CA ARG A 149 4.65 -15.86 -7.49
C ARG A 149 3.22 -15.75 -8.01
N ASP A 150 2.28 -16.02 -7.13
CA ASP A 150 0.86 -16.22 -7.39
C ASP A 150 -0.02 -15.10 -6.80
N LEU A 151 0.58 -14.04 -6.26
CA LEU A 151 -0.12 -12.88 -5.72
C LEU A 151 0.25 -11.60 -6.49
N ASN A 152 -0.74 -10.73 -6.62
CA ASN A 152 -0.54 -9.35 -7.04
C ASN A 152 -0.33 -8.46 -5.82
N PHE A 153 0.62 -7.54 -5.90
CA PHE A 153 0.83 -6.48 -4.92
C PHE A 153 0.61 -5.14 -5.60
N LEU A 154 -0.36 -4.37 -5.11
CA LEU A 154 -0.69 -3.05 -5.63
C LEU A 154 -0.30 -2.00 -4.58
N VAL A 155 0.82 -1.33 -4.81
CA VAL A 155 1.38 -0.33 -3.89
C VAL A 155 0.92 1.06 -4.33
N LEU A 156 0.24 1.77 -3.43
CA LEU A 156 -0.38 3.07 -3.69
C LEU A 156 0.27 4.18 -2.85
N ASN A 157 0.19 5.40 -3.36
CA ASN A 157 0.68 6.62 -2.72
C ASN A 157 -0.50 7.44 -2.19
N SER A 158 -0.70 7.49 -0.87
CA SER A 158 -1.75 8.29 -0.24
C SER A 158 -1.52 9.79 -0.31
N GLU A 159 -0.29 10.23 -0.61
CA GLU A 159 0.08 11.64 -0.75
C GLU A 159 -0.15 12.16 -2.18
N ARG A 160 -0.69 11.32 -3.08
CA ARG A 160 -1.12 11.68 -4.44
C ARG A 160 -2.62 11.44 -4.61
N SER A 161 -3.23 12.19 -5.53
CA SER A 161 -4.69 12.17 -5.72
C SER A 161 -5.22 10.79 -6.15
N LEU A 162 -6.29 10.35 -5.48
CA LEU A 162 -7.08 9.15 -5.82
C LEU A 162 -8.43 9.51 -6.47
N LEU A 163 -8.67 10.80 -6.73
CA LEU A 163 -9.93 11.27 -7.32
C LEU A 163 -10.07 10.83 -8.78
N PRO A 164 -11.31 10.75 -9.31
CA PRO A 164 -11.55 10.47 -10.72
C PRO A 164 -10.72 11.36 -11.64
N GLY A 165 -10.15 10.76 -12.68
CA GLY A 165 -9.30 11.45 -13.65
C GLY A 165 -7.82 11.55 -13.26
N SER A 166 -7.45 11.31 -12.00
CA SER A 166 -6.04 11.29 -11.60
C SER A 166 -5.28 10.13 -12.25
N VAL A 167 -3.96 10.29 -12.41
CA VAL A 167 -3.08 9.24 -12.97
C VAL A 167 -3.17 7.97 -12.14
N GLN A 168 -3.06 8.10 -10.81
CA GLN A 168 -3.14 6.95 -9.90
C GLN A 168 -4.51 6.27 -9.92
N ARG A 169 -5.62 7.01 -10.06
CA ARG A 169 -6.96 6.39 -10.14
C ARG A 169 -7.15 5.58 -11.43
N LYS A 170 -6.62 6.07 -12.56
CA LYS A 170 -6.61 5.34 -13.83
C LYS A 170 -5.74 4.10 -13.74
N PHE A 171 -4.55 4.24 -13.15
CA PHE A 171 -3.63 3.14 -12.85
C PHE A 171 -4.34 2.03 -12.05
N ILE A 172 -4.92 2.34 -10.88
CA ILE A 172 -5.65 1.36 -10.04
C ILE A 172 -6.70 0.58 -10.84
N GLY A 173 -7.51 1.30 -11.63
CA GLY A 173 -8.57 0.67 -12.42
C GLY A 173 -8.04 -0.31 -13.46
N ARG A 174 -6.94 0.06 -14.14
CA ARG A 174 -6.28 -0.79 -15.13
C ARG A 174 -5.65 -2.02 -14.47
N GLU A 175 -4.85 -1.82 -13.43
CA GLU A 175 -4.12 -2.93 -12.80
C GLU A 175 -5.06 -3.98 -12.20
N LEU A 176 -6.17 -3.56 -11.56
CA LEU A 176 -7.16 -4.49 -11.03
C LEU A 176 -7.95 -5.24 -12.11
N PHE A 177 -8.04 -4.69 -13.32
CA PHE A 177 -8.73 -5.31 -14.45
C PHE A 177 -7.83 -6.27 -15.22
N ASP A 178 -6.61 -5.83 -15.54
CA ASP A 178 -5.65 -6.57 -16.38
C ASP A 178 -4.97 -7.72 -15.60
N HIS A 179 -4.97 -7.68 -14.27
CA HIS A 179 -4.30 -8.67 -13.42
C HIS A 179 -5.26 -9.39 -12.45
N PRO A 180 -6.16 -10.27 -12.95
CA PRO A 180 -7.08 -11.03 -12.11
C PRO A 180 -6.33 -11.99 -11.16
N GLY A 181 -6.90 -12.25 -9.99
CA GLY A 181 -6.28 -13.01 -8.91
C GLY A 181 -6.04 -12.18 -7.64
N THR A 182 -5.81 -12.87 -6.52
CA THR A 182 -5.70 -12.22 -5.20
C THR A 182 -4.68 -11.09 -5.20
N THR A 183 -5.17 -9.90 -4.84
CA THR A 183 -4.38 -8.68 -4.77
C THR A 183 -4.28 -8.19 -3.32
N VAL A 184 -3.05 -8.03 -2.85
CA VAL A 184 -2.73 -7.34 -1.59
C VAL A 184 -2.41 -5.89 -1.93
N VAL A 185 -3.15 -4.96 -1.34
CA VAL A 185 -2.96 -3.53 -1.58
C VAL A 185 -2.21 -2.93 -0.40
N THR A 186 -1.23 -2.08 -0.67
CA THR A 186 -0.61 -1.25 0.38
C THR A 186 -0.86 0.22 0.10
N ILE A 187 -1.19 0.97 1.14
CA ILE A 187 -1.36 2.43 1.09
C ILE A 187 -1.08 2.98 2.47
N HIS A 188 -0.25 4.02 2.59
CA HIS A 188 0.20 4.47 3.91
C HIS A 188 -0.96 4.99 4.77
N ARG A 189 -1.75 5.96 4.30
CA ARG A 189 -2.92 6.46 5.05
C ARG A 189 -4.12 5.51 4.95
N PRO A 190 -4.68 5.02 6.09
CA PRO A 190 -5.78 4.06 6.10
C PRO A 190 -7.04 4.52 5.37
N VAL A 191 -7.75 3.55 4.78
CA VAL A 191 -9.06 3.74 4.12
C VAL A 191 -10.20 3.64 5.15
N PHE A 192 -10.19 2.59 5.97
CA PHE A 192 -11.10 2.39 7.10
C PHE A 192 -10.29 2.24 8.37
N THR A 193 -10.63 3.05 9.38
CA THR A 193 -9.98 3.06 10.70
C THR A 193 -10.88 3.75 11.71
N ALA A 194 -10.77 3.41 12.99
CA ALA A 194 -11.38 4.11 14.11
C ALA A 194 -10.85 5.54 14.30
N SER A 195 -9.67 5.85 13.76
CA SER A 195 -9.07 7.18 13.86
C SER A 195 -9.94 8.25 13.20
N PRO A 196 -10.27 9.36 13.90
CA PRO A 196 -10.97 10.49 13.30
C PRO A 196 -10.06 11.34 12.39
N ARG A 197 -8.74 11.09 12.40
CA ARG A 197 -7.77 11.83 11.58
C ARG A 197 -8.14 11.76 10.10
N ASP A 198 -7.72 12.79 9.38
CA ASP A 198 -7.78 12.85 7.92
C ASP A 198 -9.19 12.57 7.35
N TRP A 199 -10.25 12.96 8.07
CA TRP A 199 -11.64 12.61 7.75
C TRP A 199 -12.01 12.88 6.28
N GLY A 200 -11.66 14.05 5.74
CA GLY A 200 -11.98 14.43 4.37
C GLY A 200 -11.33 13.53 3.32
N ASN A 201 -10.01 13.34 3.38
CA ASN A 201 -9.34 12.47 2.41
C ASN A 201 -9.66 10.99 2.64
N LYS A 202 -9.88 10.58 3.90
CA LYS A 202 -10.37 9.24 4.25
C LYS A 202 -11.70 8.95 3.58
N TYR A 203 -12.65 9.88 3.62
CA TYR A 203 -13.93 9.75 2.91
C TYR A 203 -13.72 9.55 1.41
N TRP A 204 -12.79 10.28 0.77
CA TRP A 204 -12.49 10.09 -0.64
C TRP A 204 -11.80 8.75 -0.94
N ARG A 205 -10.93 8.26 -0.05
CA ARG A 205 -10.38 6.91 -0.15
C ARG A 205 -11.47 5.86 -0.04
N GLN A 206 -12.40 6.01 0.90
CA GLN A 206 -13.56 5.11 1.01
C GLN A 206 -14.38 5.16 -0.29
N LEU A 207 -14.76 6.33 -0.77
CA LEU A 207 -15.59 6.42 -1.97
C LEU A 207 -14.92 5.87 -3.24
N TRP A 208 -13.64 6.20 -3.48
CA TRP A 208 -13.02 5.92 -4.78
C TRP A 208 -12.12 4.69 -4.79
N LEU A 209 -11.40 4.43 -3.70
CA LEU A 209 -10.53 3.26 -3.59
C LEU A 209 -11.35 2.04 -3.17
N HIS A 210 -12.19 2.12 -2.12
CA HIS A 210 -13.01 0.97 -1.71
C HIS A 210 -13.88 0.46 -2.86
N SER A 211 -14.56 1.36 -3.59
CA SER A 211 -15.38 0.99 -4.74
C SER A 211 -14.60 0.25 -5.83
N ALA A 212 -13.33 0.60 -6.06
CA ALA A 212 -12.49 -0.12 -7.02
C ALA A 212 -12.10 -1.51 -6.48
N LEU A 213 -11.76 -1.59 -5.20
CA LEU A 213 -11.31 -2.83 -4.57
C LEU A 213 -12.44 -3.85 -4.39
N SER A 214 -13.62 -3.42 -3.90
CA SER A 214 -14.77 -4.30 -3.64
C SER A 214 -15.30 -4.97 -4.92
N GLY A 215 -15.09 -4.34 -6.09
CA GLY A 215 -15.39 -4.92 -7.41
C GLY A 215 -14.33 -5.87 -7.98
N SER A 216 -13.16 -6.01 -7.34
CA SER A 216 -11.99 -6.75 -7.85
C SER A 216 -11.68 -8.01 -7.03
N ASP A 217 -10.56 -8.69 -7.30
CA ASP A 217 -10.04 -9.79 -6.47
C ASP A 217 -9.15 -9.31 -5.30
N ALA A 218 -9.01 -8.00 -5.10
CA ALA A 218 -8.37 -7.44 -3.92
C ALA A 218 -9.20 -7.74 -2.66
N ASN A 219 -8.53 -8.17 -1.59
CA ASN A 219 -9.21 -8.55 -0.35
C ASN A 219 -8.42 -8.30 0.93
N LEU A 220 -7.17 -7.83 0.82
CA LEU A 220 -6.36 -7.39 1.94
C LEU A 220 -5.75 -6.03 1.60
N VAL A 221 -6.01 -5.04 2.46
CA VAL A 221 -5.41 -3.71 2.39
C VAL A 221 -4.61 -3.48 3.65
N LEU A 222 -3.32 -3.17 3.49
CA LEU A 222 -2.39 -2.90 4.58
C LEU A 222 -1.99 -1.42 4.56
N SER A 223 -2.06 -0.78 5.73
CA SER A 223 -1.76 0.64 5.93
C SER A 223 -0.96 0.88 7.19
N GLY A 224 -0.31 2.03 7.26
CA GLY A 224 0.41 2.53 8.43
C GLY A 224 -0.27 3.75 9.03
N HIS A 225 0.49 4.81 9.30
CA HIS A 225 0.10 6.18 9.67
C HIS A 225 -0.51 6.36 11.07
N ASN A 226 -1.40 5.47 11.47
CA ASN A 226 -1.90 5.46 12.84
C ASN A 226 -1.02 4.50 13.66
N HIS A 227 -0.29 5.03 14.64
CA HIS A 227 0.68 4.26 15.42
C HIS A 227 0.05 3.35 16.50
N TYR A 228 -0.82 2.47 16.04
CA TYR A 228 -1.41 1.35 16.76
C TYR A 228 -1.76 0.25 15.74
N TYR A 229 -2.15 -0.92 16.23
CA TYR A 229 -2.70 -1.98 15.40
C TYR A 229 -4.24 -1.89 15.36
N GLU A 230 -4.83 -1.98 14.18
CA GLU A 230 -6.27 -2.13 13.99
C GLU A 230 -6.56 -3.01 12.78
N ARG A 231 -7.55 -3.88 12.91
CA ARG A 231 -8.13 -4.60 11.77
C ARG A 231 -9.64 -4.44 11.74
N THR A 232 -10.17 -4.25 10.55
CA THR A 232 -11.62 -4.24 10.32
C THR A 232 -12.19 -5.66 10.21
N ARG A 233 -13.50 -5.79 10.43
CA ARG A 233 -14.29 -6.85 9.82
C ARG A 233 -14.15 -6.77 8.30
N PRO A 234 -14.38 -7.87 7.55
CA PRO A 234 -14.42 -7.79 6.09
C PRO A 234 -15.50 -6.80 5.65
N LEU A 235 -15.14 -5.83 4.81
CA LEU A 235 -16.04 -4.83 4.25
C LEU A 235 -16.18 -5.12 2.76
N ASP A 236 -17.35 -5.56 2.31
CA ASP A 236 -17.57 -6.07 0.95
C ASP A 236 -16.47 -7.07 0.51
N LYS A 237 -16.10 -7.98 1.42
CA LYS A 237 -15.00 -8.99 1.34
C LYS A 237 -13.57 -8.49 1.58
N VAL A 238 -13.36 -7.18 1.66
CA VAL A 238 -12.02 -6.59 1.82
C VAL A 238 -11.71 -6.36 3.30
N THR A 239 -10.62 -6.92 3.79
CA THR A 239 -10.11 -6.68 5.15
C THR A 239 -9.09 -5.56 5.12
N TYR A 240 -9.29 -4.55 5.97
CA TYR A 240 -8.37 -3.42 6.15
C TYR A 240 -7.58 -3.60 7.44
N VAL A 241 -6.26 -3.47 7.34
CA VAL A 241 -5.34 -3.51 8.48
C VAL A 241 -4.55 -2.21 8.52
N THR A 242 -4.57 -1.57 9.68
CA THR A 242 -3.70 -0.46 10.04
C THR A 242 -2.65 -0.98 11.01
N SER A 243 -1.37 -0.82 10.68
CA SER A 243 -0.23 -1.43 11.37
C SER A 243 0.93 -0.44 11.45
N GLY A 244 0.77 0.63 12.23
CA GLY A 244 1.79 1.68 12.40
C GLY A 244 2.69 1.54 13.62
N GLY A 245 2.98 0.31 14.05
CA GLY A 245 3.79 0.04 15.25
C GLY A 245 5.28 -0.14 15.00
N GLY A 246 5.87 0.50 13.99
CA GLY A 246 7.28 0.32 13.65
C GLY A 246 8.27 1.08 14.55
N ALA A 247 7.80 2.03 15.34
CA ALA A 247 8.62 2.95 16.13
C ALA A 247 8.01 3.26 17.51
N PRO A 248 8.79 3.69 18.52
CA PRO A 248 8.32 3.91 19.90
C PRO A 248 7.51 5.23 20.07
N ASN A 249 6.78 5.62 19.03
CA ASN A 249 5.83 6.72 19.02
C ASN A 249 4.38 6.19 18.93
N THR A 250 4.17 4.94 19.37
CA THR A 250 2.85 4.30 19.47
C THR A 250 1.97 4.99 20.50
N TYR A 251 0.65 4.86 20.34
CA TYR A 251 -0.32 5.45 21.25
C TYR A 251 -1.58 4.58 21.35
N ASP A 252 -2.45 4.89 22.33
CA ASP A 252 -3.70 4.18 22.52
C ASP A 252 -4.70 4.43 21.37
N PRO A 253 -5.31 3.38 20.80
CA PRO A 253 -6.25 3.55 19.71
C PRO A 253 -7.51 4.28 20.19
N PRO A 254 -8.17 5.04 19.30
CA PRO A 254 -9.52 5.54 19.55
C PRO A 254 -10.50 4.41 19.80
N ALA A 255 -11.67 4.75 20.36
CA ALA A 255 -12.72 3.78 20.60
C ALA A 255 -13.09 3.02 19.31
N PRO A 256 -13.19 1.68 19.35
CA PRO A 256 -13.63 0.87 18.22
C PRO A 256 -14.96 1.35 17.64
N ASN A 257 -15.12 1.23 16.32
CA ASN A 257 -16.40 1.50 15.64
C ASN A 257 -17.00 0.21 15.05
N GLN A 258 -18.13 0.32 14.37
CA GLN A 258 -18.84 -0.83 13.79
C GLN A 258 -17.99 -1.69 12.82
N HIS A 259 -17.02 -1.08 12.14
CA HIS A 259 -16.11 -1.77 11.23
C HIS A 259 -14.98 -2.48 11.97
N THR A 260 -14.63 -2.05 13.19
CA THR A 260 -13.46 -2.57 13.93
C THR A 260 -13.71 -4.00 14.41
N ALA A 261 -12.84 -4.93 14.02
CA ALA A 261 -12.81 -6.30 14.55
C ALA A 261 -11.89 -6.39 15.76
N ILE A 262 -10.72 -5.75 15.70
CA ILE A 262 -9.73 -5.75 16.78
C ILE A 262 -8.88 -4.47 16.72
N VAL A 263 -8.43 -4.01 17.89
CA VAL A 263 -7.45 -2.93 18.06
C VAL A 263 -6.45 -3.33 19.15
N ALA A 264 -5.19 -2.91 19.00
CA ALA A 264 -4.18 -2.99 20.04
C ALA A 264 -3.30 -1.74 20.02
N GLY A 265 -3.26 -1.02 21.14
CA GLY A 265 -2.44 0.17 21.33
C GLY A 265 -1.10 -0.12 21.97
N ASP A 266 -0.18 0.83 21.82
CA ASP A 266 1.11 0.84 22.53
C ASP A 266 1.89 -0.48 22.41
N LYS A 267 1.97 -1.00 21.17
CA LYS A 267 2.76 -2.18 20.83
C LYS A 267 3.61 -1.91 19.60
N LEU A 268 4.91 -2.10 19.75
CA LEU A 268 5.79 -2.30 18.60
C LEU A 268 5.48 -3.66 17.98
N HIS A 269 5.14 -3.69 16.70
CA HIS A 269 4.64 -4.92 16.07
C HIS A 269 4.99 -5.05 14.59
N TYR A 270 4.92 -6.28 14.11
CA TYR A 270 5.10 -6.66 12.72
C TYR A 270 4.12 -7.78 12.36
N GLY A 271 3.82 -7.90 11.07
CA GLY A 271 2.95 -8.93 10.54
C GLY A 271 3.68 -9.96 9.69
N ILE A 272 3.19 -11.19 9.71
CA ILE A 272 3.58 -12.27 8.81
C ILE A 272 2.31 -12.78 8.13
N VAL A 273 2.36 -12.87 6.80
CA VAL A 273 1.30 -13.45 5.98
C VAL A 273 1.81 -14.74 5.37
N ALA A 274 1.28 -15.86 5.83
CA ALA A 274 1.51 -17.18 5.30
C ALA A 274 0.53 -17.45 4.14
N VAL A 275 1.05 -17.77 2.97
CA VAL A 275 0.28 -18.01 1.75
C VAL A 275 0.01 -19.50 1.61
N HIS A 276 -1.26 -19.90 1.68
CA HIS A 276 -1.71 -21.28 1.47
C HIS A 276 -2.41 -21.42 0.12
N ALA A 277 -2.78 -22.64 -0.27
CA ALA A 277 -3.45 -22.92 -1.54
C ALA A 277 -4.79 -22.15 -1.72
N ASP A 278 -5.49 -21.89 -0.63
CA ASP A 278 -6.88 -21.41 -0.58
C ASP A 278 -7.06 -20.10 0.21
N ARG A 279 -6.04 -19.64 0.94
CA ARG A 279 -6.11 -18.45 1.80
C ARG A 279 -4.76 -17.78 2.05
N LEU A 280 -4.82 -16.55 2.51
CA LEU A 280 -3.71 -15.85 3.18
C LEU A 280 -3.98 -15.88 4.69
N HIS A 281 -3.10 -16.52 5.44
CA HIS A 281 -3.16 -16.59 6.89
C HIS A 281 -2.24 -15.52 7.49
N THR A 282 -2.82 -14.49 8.08
CA THR A 282 -2.09 -13.34 8.63
C THR A 282 -1.97 -13.48 10.14
N ARG A 283 -0.77 -13.26 10.67
CA ARG A 283 -0.47 -13.20 12.10
C ARG A 283 0.31 -11.93 12.41
N VAL A 284 -0.06 -11.25 13.49
CA VAL A 284 0.59 -10.01 13.94
C VAL A 284 1.15 -10.23 15.33
N TYR A 285 2.42 -9.90 15.50
CA TYR A 285 3.15 -10.12 16.75
C TYR A 285 3.73 -8.82 17.27
N ASP A 286 3.77 -8.68 18.60
CA ASP A 286 4.64 -7.70 19.22
C ASP A 286 6.11 -8.17 19.26
N LEU A 287 7.03 -7.29 19.65
CA LEU A 287 8.46 -7.63 19.75
C LEU A 287 8.78 -8.68 20.82
N ALA A 288 7.94 -8.79 21.86
CA ALA A 288 8.04 -9.84 22.87
C ALA A 288 7.60 -11.22 22.33
N GLY A 289 7.04 -11.29 21.12
CA GLY A 289 6.58 -12.52 20.48
C GLY A 289 5.14 -12.89 20.84
N ASN A 290 4.39 -12.01 21.51
CA ASN A 290 2.97 -12.24 21.78
C ASN A 290 2.16 -12.05 20.51
N LEU A 291 1.20 -12.95 20.26
CA LEU A 291 0.26 -12.82 19.15
C LEU A 291 -0.77 -11.73 19.49
N LEU A 292 -0.78 -10.66 18.71
CA LEU A 292 -1.78 -9.59 18.80
C LEU A 292 -3.07 -9.96 18.06
N ASP A 293 -2.93 -10.61 16.90
CA ASP A 293 -4.06 -10.97 16.05
C ASP A 293 -3.69 -12.09 15.07
N ALA A 294 -4.71 -12.85 14.65
CA ALA A 294 -4.61 -13.83 13.58
C ALA A 294 -5.93 -13.96 12.81
N PHE A 295 -5.86 -13.97 11.49
CA PHE A 295 -7.04 -14.07 10.63
C PHE A 295 -6.71 -14.61 9.24
N ASP A 296 -7.73 -15.13 8.56
CA ASP A 296 -7.63 -15.58 7.17
C ASP A 296 -8.33 -14.62 6.22
N THR A 297 -7.78 -14.46 5.02
CA THR A 297 -8.48 -13.91 3.85
C THR A 297 -8.47 -14.94 2.73
N PRO A 298 -9.55 -15.10 1.94
CA PRO A 298 -9.58 -16.08 0.86
C PRO A 298 -8.47 -15.84 -0.17
N ARG A 299 -7.95 -16.88 -0.82
CA ARG A 299 -7.03 -16.73 -1.95
C ARG A 299 -7.66 -17.31 -3.20
N ARG A 300 -7.59 -16.53 -4.28
CA ARG A 300 -7.96 -16.89 -5.64
C ARG A 300 -6.68 -16.88 -6.47
N PRO A 301 -6.14 -18.06 -6.84
CA PRO A 301 -5.00 -18.09 -7.72
C PRO A 301 -5.36 -17.45 -9.07
N PRO A 302 -4.40 -16.78 -9.74
CA PRO A 302 -4.64 -16.12 -11.03
C PRO A 302 -5.07 -17.13 -12.10
N HIS A 303 -5.91 -16.69 -13.04
CA HIS A 303 -6.47 -17.53 -14.12
C HIS A 303 -5.49 -17.87 -15.26
N HIS A 304 -4.22 -17.47 -15.17
CA HIS A 304 -3.20 -17.72 -16.19
C HIS A 304 -1.90 -18.27 -15.59
N PRO A 305 -1.13 -19.08 -16.34
CA PRO A 305 0.15 -19.60 -15.87
C PRO A 305 1.03 -18.48 -15.32
N VAL A 306 1.69 -18.76 -14.19
CA VAL A 306 2.69 -17.86 -13.60
C VAL A 306 3.85 -17.79 -14.58
N GLY A 307 4.13 -16.59 -15.12
CA GLY A 307 5.22 -16.31 -16.05
C GLY A 307 4.75 -16.07 -17.48
N HIS A 308 5.23 -14.97 -18.06
CA HIS A 308 5.21 -14.59 -19.50
C HIS A 308 4.22 -13.53 -19.99
N GLN A 309 3.69 -12.62 -19.16
CA GLN A 309 3.04 -11.40 -19.70
C GLN A 309 3.74 -10.12 -19.24
N VAL A 310 4.69 -9.65 -20.06
CA VAL A 310 5.23 -8.30 -19.98
C VAL A 310 4.18 -7.34 -20.57
N ASN A 311 3.49 -6.60 -19.71
CA ASN A 311 2.55 -5.56 -20.12
C ASN A 311 3.30 -4.20 -20.24
N PRO A 312 3.17 -3.46 -21.35
CA PRO A 312 3.94 -2.22 -21.57
C PRO A 312 3.50 -1.03 -20.69
N GLY A 313 2.39 -1.15 -19.94
CA GLY A 313 1.86 -0.09 -19.08
C GLY A 313 1.99 -0.37 -17.57
N SER A 314 2.16 -1.63 -17.19
CA SER A 314 2.42 -2.07 -15.81
C SER A 314 3.86 -2.58 -15.78
N LEU A 315 4.74 -1.88 -15.06
CA LEU A 315 6.09 -2.39 -14.85
C LEU A 315 5.98 -3.53 -13.84
N GLU A 316 5.60 -4.71 -14.32
CA GLU A 316 5.79 -5.95 -13.58
C GLU A 316 7.27 -5.97 -13.17
N LEU A 317 7.54 -5.76 -11.87
CA LEU A 317 8.88 -5.99 -11.37
C LEU A 317 9.25 -7.43 -11.74
N PRO A 318 10.45 -7.69 -12.30
CA PRO A 318 10.85 -9.04 -12.61
C PRO A 318 10.79 -9.90 -11.34
N PRO A 319 10.75 -11.24 -11.48
CA PRO A 319 10.72 -12.17 -10.36
C PRO A 319 11.68 -11.76 -9.24
N LEU A 320 11.35 -12.14 -8.01
CA LEU A 320 12.11 -11.73 -6.84
C LEU A 320 13.62 -12.02 -6.95
N ALA A 321 14.01 -13.08 -7.64
CA ALA A 321 15.41 -13.44 -7.86
C ALA A 321 16.18 -12.44 -8.75
N ASP A 322 15.48 -11.65 -9.56
CA ASP A 322 16.04 -10.86 -10.66
C ASP A 322 16.09 -9.36 -10.38
N LEU A 323 15.40 -8.86 -9.33
CA LEU A 323 15.65 -7.49 -8.88
C LEU A 323 17.02 -7.44 -8.19
N PRO A 324 17.82 -6.37 -8.44
CA PRO A 324 19.07 -6.19 -7.72
C PRO A 324 18.77 -6.17 -6.22
N PHE A 325 19.23 -7.20 -5.51
CA PHE A 325 19.25 -7.21 -4.07
C PHE A 325 20.27 -6.18 -3.65
N PHE A 326 19.84 -4.96 -3.32
CA PHE A 326 20.64 -3.86 -2.77
C PHE A 326 22.16 -4.06 -2.94
N SER A 327 22.64 -4.21 -4.18
CA SER A 327 23.98 -4.75 -4.40
C SER A 327 24.94 -3.65 -4.04
N GLY A 328 25.73 -3.87 -3.00
CA GLY A 328 26.66 -2.89 -2.41
C GLY A 328 27.84 -2.51 -3.30
N ASP A 329 27.76 -2.74 -4.62
CA ASP A 329 28.77 -2.31 -5.57
C ASP A 329 28.35 -0.93 -6.12
N GLU A 330 28.96 0.09 -5.53
CA GLU A 330 29.07 1.49 -5.96
C GLU A 330 27.78 2.30 -6.17
N VAL A 331 27.29 2.91 -5.09
CA VAL A 331 26.93 4.33 -5.17
C VAL A 331 28.14 5.12 -4.68
N SER A 332 29.14 5.28 -5.56
CA SER A 332 30.10 6.34 -5.36
C SER A 332 29.34 7.66 -5.48
N ALA A 333 29.20 8.34 -4.34
CA ALA A 333 28.74 9.71 -4.29
C ALA A 333 29.81 10.62 -4.92
N ASN A 334 29.96 10.59 -6.25
CA ASN A 334 30.71 11.58 -7.03
C ASN A 334 30.52 11.36 -8.54
N GLN A 335 29.41 11.89 -9.09
CA GLN A 335 29.28 12.48 -10.44
C GLN A 335 27.80 12.68 -10.80
N ALA A 336 27.11 13.59 -10.11
CA ALA A 336 25.86 14.19 -10.62
C ALA A 336 25.57 15.55 -9.96
N ASN A 337 26.61 16.26 -9.52
CA ASN A 337 26.50 17.62 -9.02
C ASN A 337 27.35 18.52 -9.93
N SER A 338 26.79 18.91 -11.07
CA SER A 338 27.24 20.11 -11.80
C SER A 338 26.24 20.71 -12.79
N ASP A 339 25.15 20.05 -13.22
CA ASP A 339 24.34 20.59 -14.33
C ASP A 339 22.81 20.63 -14.11
N ILE A 340 22.34 20.88 -12.89
CA ILE A 340 20.96 21.40 -12.70
C ILE A 340 21.06 22.79 -12.08
N ALA A 341 21.58 23.71 -12.91
CA ALA A 341 21.33 25.12 -12.75
C ALA A 341 19.85 25.38 -13.07
N THR A 342 19.23 26.17 -12.19
CA THR A 342 17.96 26.87 -12.33
C THR A 342 17.49 27.11 -13.78
N ASP A 343 16.47 26.38 -14.23
CA ASP A 343 15.55 26.90 -15.25
C ASP A 343 14.12 26.66 -14.79
N SER A 344 13.38 27.77 -14.72
CA SER A 344 12.00 27.87 -14.26
C SER A 344 11.13 28.28 -15.45
N SER A 345 11.13 27.42 -16.48
CA SER A 345 10.35 27.61 -17.70
C SER A 345 9.51 26.36 -18.00
N PRO A 346 8.25 26.51 -18.44
CA PRO A 346 7.32 25.38 -18.61
C PRO A 346 7.74 24.51 -19.80
N LEU A 347 7.98 23.22 -19.55
CA LEU A 347 8.24 22.23 -20.60
C LEU A 347 6.99 22.01 -21.47
N ASN A 348 6.94 22.68 -22.62
CA ASN A 348 6.13 22.27 -23.76
C ASN A 348 6.69 20.95 -24.30
N MET A 349 6.05 19.84 -23.95
CA MET A 349 6.36 18.53 -24.52
C MET A 349 5.61 18.39 -25.86
N VAL A 350 6.30 18.67 -26.96
CA VAL A 350 5.84 18.32 -28.31
C VAL A 350 6.06 16.82 -28.47
N LEU A 351 4.97 16.06 -28.57
CA LEU A 351 4.99 14.65 -28.94
C LEU A 351 5.23 14.52 -30.46
N PRO A 352 6.00 13.52 -30.95
CA PRO A 352 6.09 13.19 -32.37
C PRO A 352 4.72 12.78 -32.92
N ASP A 353 4.39 13.28 -34.12
CA ASP A 353 3.04 13.40 -34.67
C ASP A 353 2.56 12.18 -35.49
N ASP A 354 3.04 10.97 -35.21
CA ASP A 354 2.83 9.82 -36.11
C ASP A 354 2.15 8.58 -35.52
N GLN A 355 1.65 8.58 -34.27
CA GLN A 355 0.84 7.45 -33.75
C GLN A 355 -0.40 7.83 -32.92
N LEU A 356 -1.28 8.66 -33.48
CA LEU A 356 -2.66 8.78 -32.98
C LEU A 356 -3.64 8.03 -33.92
N PRO A 357 -4.44 7.07 -33.41
CA PRO A 357 -5.52 6.49 -34.20
C PRO A 357 -6.60 7.56 -34.46
N ARG A 358 -6.94 7.76 -35.74
CA ARG A 358 -7.99 8.70 -36.16
C ARG A 358 -9.39 8.18 -35.80
N PRO A 359 -10.35 9.07 -35.51
CA PRO A 359 -11.65 8.70 -34.96
C PRO A 359 -12.60 8.19 -36.05
N TRP A 360 -13.27 7.06 -35.76
CA TRP A 360 -14.67 6.77 -36.11
C TRP A 360 -15.29 5.97 -34.98
#